data_AF-A0A9E7B8U5-F1
#
_entry.id   AF-A0A9E7B8U5-F1
#
_cell.length_a   1.000
_cell.length_b   1.000
_cell.length_c   1.000
_cell.angle_alpha   90.00
_cell.angle_beta   90.00
_cell.angle_gamma   90.00
#
_symmetry.space_group_name_H-M   'P 1'
#
loop_
_entity.id
_entity.type
_entity.pdbx_description
1 polymer ?
#
loop_
_entity_poly.entity_id
_entity_poly.type
_entity_poly.pdbx_seq_one_letter_code
_entity_poly.pdbx_strand_id
1 'polypeptide(L)'
;TDNFRPAKNSDVNFGLPNPVKNLLKNAITAQPSITSDCKKCGHCVTHCPPEAMRIDEHGVQIDYGRCIRCFCCQELCPHGAIITRQGALLRLAEFIQGQQGSGNKTNRQTK
;
A
#
# COMPACT_ATOMS: atom_id res chain seq x y z
N THR A 1 -15.60 12.69 14.40
CA THR A 1 -14.44 13.57 14.09
C THR A 1 -14.03 13.30 12.65
N ASP A 2 -14.79 13.83 11.70
CA ASP A 2 -14.87 13.26 10.34
C ASP A 2 -14.64 14.32 9.25
N ASN A 3 -13.58 15.10 9.39
CA ASN A 3 -13.23 16.14 8.41
C ASN A 3 -11.77 16.05 7.97
N PHE A 4 -11.33 14.83 7.63
CA PHE A 4 -10.12 14.67 6.84
C PHE A 4 -10.43 15.08 5.39
N ARG A 5 -9.96 16.26 4.99
CA ARG A 5 -9.97 16.72 3.59
C ARG A 5 -8.65 16.28 2.96
N PRO A 6 -8.62 15.19 2.17
CA PRO A 6 -7.40 14.82 1.48
C PRO A 6 -6.94 15.99 0.60
N ALA A 7 -5.64 16.25 0.59
CA ALA A 7 -5.05 17.18 -0.35
C ALA A 7 -5.48 16.76 -1.76
N LYS A 8 -5.84 17.74 -2.62
CA LYS A 8 -6.05 17.50 -4.05
C LYS A 8 -4.71 17.05 -4.63
N ASN A 9 -4.46 15.75 -4.58
CA ASN A 9 -3.42 15.14 -5.36
C ASN A 9 -3.75 15.39 -6.82
N SER A 10 -2.73 15.73 -7.60
CA SER A 10 -2.79 15.90 -9.04
C SER A 10 -3.43 14.65 -9.64
N ASP A 11 -4.73 14.76 -9.91
CA ASP A 11 -5.45 13.78 -10.68
C ASP A 11 -4.73 13.68 -12.01
N VAL A 12 -4.07 12.55 -12.24
CA VAL A 12 -3.87 11.98 -13.57
C VAL A 12 -5.27 11.65 -14.15
N ASN A 13 -6.11 12.68 -14.33
CA ASN A 13 -7.44 12.60 -14.88
C ASN A 13 -7.34 12.53 -16.40
N PHE A 14 -6.75 11.46 -16.91
CA PHE A 14 -6.75 11.17 -18.35
C PHE A 14 -8.13 10.67 -18.84
N GLY A 15 -9.24 10.97 -18.14
CA GLY A 15 -10.58 10.51 -18.54
C GLY A 15 -10.72 8.98 -18.60
N LEU A 16 -9.87 8.24 -17.87
CA LEU A 16 -9.82 6.78 -17.96
C LEU A 16 -10.96 6.14 -17.15
N PRO A 17 -11.62 5.11 -17.71
CA PRO A 17 -12.66 4.38 -16.98
C PRO A 17 -12.10 3.71 -15.71
N ASN A 18 -12.94 3.64 -14.67
CA ASN A 18 -12.59 3.14 -13.32
C ASN A 18 -11.73 1.86 -13.26
N PRO A 19 -11.99 0.79 -14.04
CA PRO A 19 -11.13 -0.41 -13.99
C PRO A 19 -9.70 -0.15 -14.48
N VAL A 20 -9.54 0.69 -15.51
CA VAL A 20 -8.22 1.05 -16.07
C VAL A 20 -7.45 1.93 -15.09
N LYS A 21 -8.14 2.84 -14.40
CA LYS A 21 -7.54 3.66 -13.33
C LYS A 21 -6.97 2.79 -12.21
N ASN A 22 -7.74 1.79 -11.74
CA ASN A 22 -7.29 0.90 -10.67
C ASN A 22 -6.11 0.02 -11.10
N LEU A 23 -6.14 -0.50 -12.33
CA LEU A 23 -5.03 -1.30 -12.86
C LEU A 23 -3.75 -0.47 -13.01
N LEU A 24 -3.83 0.69 -13.65
CA LEU A 24 -2.68 1.56 -13.85
C LEU A 24 -2.11 2.00 -12.49
N LYS A 25 -2.97 2.40 -11.55
CA LYS A 25 -2.57 2.76 -10.19
C LYS A 25 -1.85 1.61 -9.51
N ASN A 26 -2.33 0.37 -9.60
CA ASN A 26 -1.67 -0.80 -9.02
C ASN A 26 -0.32 -1.13 -9.69
N ALA A 27 -0.16 -0.82 -10.98
CA ALA A 27 1.06 -1.12 -11.73
C ALA A 27 2.19 -0.10 -11.50
N ILE A 28 1.86 1.17 -11.23
CA ILE A 28 2.84 2.27 -11.14
C ILE A 28 3.12 2.76 -9.71
N THR A 29 2.45 2.20 -8.69
CA THR A 29 2.62 2.65 -7.30
C THR A 29 3.04 1.51 -6.39
N ALA A 30 3.67 1.85 -5.26
CA ALA A 30 3.90 0.91 -4.18
C ALA A 30 2.58 0.61 -3.44
N GLN A 31 2.44 -0.64 -2.98
CA GLN A 31 1.29 -1.11 -2.23
C GLN A 31 1.73 -1.93 -1.01
N PRO A 32 0.98 -1.87 0.11
CA PRO A 32 1.27 -2.70 1.27
C PRO A 32 0.97 -4.17 0.97
N SER A 33 1.82 -5.08 1.44
CA SER A 33 1.68 -6.53 1.33
C SER A 33 1.97 -7.13 2.70
N ILE A 34 1.19 -8.12 3.09
CA ILE A 34 1.34 -8.79 4.38
C ILE A 34 2.27 -10.00 4.23
N THR A 35 3.15 -10.19 5.21
CA THR A 35 4.05 -11.34 5.29
C THR A 35 3.46 -12.46 6.15
N SER A 36 4.10 -13.63 6.14
CA SER A 36 3.77 -14.77 7.00
C SER A 36 3.92 -14.48 8.49
N ASP A 37 4.60 -13.39 8.87
CA ASP A 37 4.83 -13.02 10.28
C ASP A 37 3.59 -12.39 10.94
N CYS A 38 2.52 -12.17 10.17
CA CYS A 38 1.28 -11.59 10.65
C CYS A 38 0.62 -12.45 11.73
N LYS A 39 0.40 -11.87 12.91
CA LYS A 39 -0.31 -12.51 14.04
C LYS A 39 -1.81 -12.23 14.07
N LYS A 40 -2.38 -11.63 13.01
CA LYS A 40 -3.80 -11.27 12.90
C LYS A 40 -4.32 -10.44 14.10
N CYS A 41 -3.48 -9.56 14.65
CA CYS A 41 -3.81 -8.74 15.82
C CYS A 41 -4.88 -7.65 15.57
N GLY A 42 -5.26 -7.39 14.31
CA GLY A 42 -6.37 -6.48 13.98
C GLY A 42 -6.07 -4.99 13.99
N HIS A 43 -4.93 -4.53 14.52
CA HIS A 43 -4.59 -3.10 14.57
C HIS A 43 -4.67 -2.40 13.21
N CYS A 44 -4.16 -3.04 12.15
CA CYS A 44 -4.21 -2.45 10.80
C CYS A 44 -5.65 -2.33 10.25
N VAL A 45 -6.57 -3.21 10.65
CA VAL A 45 -7.97 -3.18 10.25
C VAL A 45 -8.69 -2.03 10.96
N THR A 46 -8.55 -1.94 12.28
CA THR A 46 -9.22 -0.93 13.12
C THR A 46 -8.83 0.50 12.75
N HIS A 47 -7.57 0.72 12.34
CA HIS A 47 -7.05 2.06 12.07
C HIS A 47 -7.03 2.43 10.58
N CYS A 48 -7.62 1.62 9.69
CA CYS A 48 -7.68 1.92 8.27
C CYS A 48 -8.82 2.91 7.98
N PRO A 49 -8.56 4.19 7.64
CA PRO A 49 -9.64 5.16 7.42
C PRO A 49 -10.61 4.80 6.30
N PRO A 50 -10.18 4.22 5.15
CA PRO A 50 -11.11 3.77 4.11
C PRO A 50 -11.66 2.35 4.36
N GLU A 51 -11.38 1.74 5.52
CA GLU A 51 -11.77 0.35 5.87
C GLU A 51 -11.44 -0.66 4.74
N ALA A 52 -10.24 -0.54 4.20
CA ALA A 52 -9.79 -1.35 3.07
C ALA A 52 -9.23 -2.73 3.49
N MET A 53 -9.34 -3.12 4.75
CA MET A 53 -8.74 -4.34 5.29
C MET A 53 -9.75 -5.19 6.05
N ARG A 54 -9.63 -6.51 5.98
CA ARG A 54 -10.45 -7.48 6.73
C ARG A 54 -9.60 -8.65 7.20
N ILE A 55 -9.96 -9.27 8.31
CA ILE A 55 -9.32 -10.52 8.78
C ILE A 55 -10.18 -11.71 8.35
N ASP A 56 -9.54 -12.75 7.84
CA ASP A 56 -10.13 -14.05 7.52
C ASP A 56 -9.28 -15.22 8.06
N GLU A 57 -9.70 -16.44 7.72
CA GLU A 57 -9.00 -17.69 8.11
C GLU A 57 -7.58 -17.78 7.54
N HIS A 58 -7.28 -17.09 6.44
CA HIS A 58 -5.99 -17.10 5.77
C HIS A 58 -5.07 -15.94 6.20
N GLY A 59 -5.58 -14.87 6.81
CA GLY A 59 -4.77 -13.71 7.15
C GLY A 59 -5.55 -12.40 7.22
N VAL A 60 -4.81 -11.31 7.04
CA VAL A 60 -5.42 -10.00 6.74
C VAL A 60 -5.50 -9.89 5.21
N GLN A 61 -6.66 -9.54 4.67
CA GLN A 61 -6.87 -9.25 3.26
C GLN A 61 -6.98 -7.75 3.04
N ILE A 62 -6.43 -7.25 1.94
CA ILE A 62 -6.44 -5.82 1.58
C ILE A 62 -7.21 -5.63 0.26
N ASP A 63 -8.21 -4.75 0.27
CA ASP A 63 -8.86 -4.24 -0.92
C ASP A 63 -8.05 -3.06 -1.49
N TYR A 64 -7.24 -3.35 -2.52
CA TYR A 64 -6.41 -2.34 -3.18
C TYR A 64 -7.20 -1.28 -3.98
N GLY A 65 -8.47 -1.54 -4.28
CA GLY A 65 -9.37 -0.58 -4.91
C GLY A 65 -9.79 0.53 -3.93
N ARG A 66 -10.06 0.14 -2.68
CA ARG A 66 -10.37 1.09 -1.58
C ARG A 66 -9.13 1.67 -0.90
N CYS A 67 -7.99 1.01 -1.02
CA CYS A 67 -6.74 1.45 -0.39
C CYS A 67 -6.25 2.80 -0.97
N ILE A 68 -6.25 3.82 -0.12
CA ILE A 68 -5.70 5.15 -0.43
C ILE A 68 -4.18 5.23 -0.36
N ARG A 69 -3.50 4.13 0.00
CA ARG A 69 -2.03 4.02 0.13
C ARG A 69 -1.42 5.05 1.08
N CYS A 70 -2.04 5.24 2.23
CA CYS A 70 -1.50 6.11 3.29
C CYS A 70 -0.35 5.46 4.09
N PHE A 71 -0.15 4.14 3.96
CA PHE A 71 0.84 3.33 4.67
C PHE A 71 0.76 3.36 6.21
N CYS A 72 -0.30 3.92 6.78
CA CYS A 72 -0.57 3.91 8.22
C CYS A 72 -0.51 2.48 8.81
N CYS A 73 -1.06 1.50 8.08
CA CYS A 73 -1.03 0.09 8.47
C CYS A 73 0.38 -0.47 8.69
N GLN A 74 1.38 0.02 7.94
CA GLN A 74 2.77 -0.44 8.09
C GLN A 74 3.33 0.02 9.43
N GLU A 75 3.15 1.29 9.76
CA GLU A 75 3.69 1.90 10.98
C GLU A 75 2.99 1.40 12.24
N LEU A 76 1.69 1.09 12.15
CA LEU A 76 0.94 0.54 13.28
C LEU A 76 1.18 -0.94 13.55
N CYS A 77 1.86 -1.68 12.66
CA CYS A 77 2.02 -3.11 12.84
C CYS A 77 3.06 -3.39 13.95
N PRO A 78 2.67 -3.90 15.13
CA PRO A 78 3.62 -4.15 16.21
C PRO A 78 4.61 -5.28 15.89
N HIS A 79 4.27 -6.12 14.89
CA HIS A 79 5.09 -7.24 14.45
C HIS A 79 5.91 -6.95 13.19
N GLY A 80 5.79 -5.74 12.61
CA GLY A 80 6.47 -5.41 11.35
C GLY A 80 6.08 -6.29 10.16
N ALA A 81 4.91 -6.94 10.21
CA ALA A 81 4.48 -7.93 9.21
C ALA A 81 3.90 -7.32 7.92
N ILE A 82 3.98 -6.00 7.75
CA ILE A 82 3.48 -5.28 6.58
C ILE A 82 4.67 -4.66 5.85
N ILE A 83 4.89 -5.08 4.61
CA ILE A 83 5.98 -4.63 3.73
C ILE A 83 5.43 -3.89 2.51
N THR A 84 6.24 -3.09 1.83
CA THR A 84 5.86 -2.46 0.57
C THR A 84 6.31 -3.32 -0.62
N ARG A 85 5.40 -3.54 -1.57
CA ARG A 85 5.69 -4.13 -2.87
C ARG A 85 5.47 -3.09 -3.96
N GLN A 86 6.46 -2.95 -4.84
CA GLN A 86 6.36 -2.09 -6.02
C GLN A 86 5.55 -2.79 -7.12
N GLY A 87 4.82 -2.00 -7.91
CA GLY A 87 4.16 -2.50 -9.10
C GLY A 87 5.15 -2.99 -10.18
N ALA A 88 4.69 -3.90 -11.03
CA ALA A 88 5.55 -4.57 -12.02
C ALA A 88 6.18 -3.60 -13.03
N LEU A 89 5.45 -2.55 -13.43
CA LEU A 89 5.97 -1.54 -14.36
C LEU A 89 7.07 -0.69 -13.72
N LEU A 90 6.93 -0.36 -12.43
CA LEU A 90 7.97 0.36 -11.70
C LEU A 90 9.25 -0.48 -11.62
N ARG A 91 9.14 -1.78 -11.33
CA ARG A 91 10.29 -2.70 -11.32
C ARG A 91 10.96 -2.86 -12.68
N LEU A 92 10.17 -2.88 -13.76
CA LEU A 92 10.69 -2.94 -15.12
C LEU A 92 11.36 -1.63 -15.54
N ALA A 93 10.79 -0.49 -15.16
CA ALA A 93 11.37 0.82 -15.40
C ALA A 93 12.69 1.01 -14.62
N GLU A 94 12.74 0.57 -13.36
CA GLU A 94 13.98 0.54 -12.56
C GLU A 94 15.07 -0.33 -13.20
N PHE A 95 14.69 -1.45 -13.84
CA PHE A 95 15.63 -2.32 -14.54
C PHE A 95 16.21 -1.66 -15.81
N ILE A 96 15.44 -0.80 -16.48
CA ILE A 96 15.86 -0.09 -17.70
C ILE A 96 16.58 1.23 -17.36
N GLN A 97 16.19 1.90 -16.26
CA GLN A 97 16.70 3.18 -15.80
C GLN A 97 17.40 2.98 -14.45
N GLY A 98 18.65 2.53 -14.47
CA GLY A 98 19.42 2.32 -13.26
C GLY A 98 19.80 3.64 -12.56
N GLN A 99 18.87 4.29 -11.83
CA GLN A 99 19.05 5.19 -10.66
C GLN A 99 17.72 5.53 -9.97
N GLN A 100 17.82 5.80 -8.67
CA GLN A 100 16.85 5.50 -7.61
C GLN A 100 15.70 6.50 -7.45
N GLY A 101 14.51 6.02 -7.06
CA GLY A 101 13.38 6.88 -6.69
C GLY A 101 12.23 6.20 -5.95
N SER A 102 12.42 6.02 -4.64
CA SER A 102 11.41 5.74 -3.59
C SER A 102 11.09 4.27 -3.27
N GLY A 103 11.88 3.71 -2.34
CA GLY A 103 11.58 2.44 -1.68
C GLY A 103 12.75 1.70 -1.04
N ASN A 104 13.99 2.22 -1.13
CA ASN A 104 15.12 1.65 -0.41
C ASN A 104 15.01 1.91 1.11
N LYS A 105 14.45 0.94 1.84
CA LYS A 105 14.93 0.50 3.16
C LYS A 105 14.70 -1.00 3.33
N THR A 106 15.47 -1.78 2.59
CA THR A 106 16.05 -2.96 3.23
C THR A 106 17.01 -2.39 4.28
N ASN A 107 16.74 -2.66 5.56
CA ASN A 107 17.52 -2.29 6.75
C ASN A 107 17.03 -1.08 7.58
N ARG A 108 16.15 -1.37 8.56
CA ARG A 108 16.27 -0.79 9.90
C ARG A 108 16.44 -1.96 10.88
N GLN A 109 17.69 -2.40 11.01
CA GLN A 109 18.34 -2.79 12.25
C GLN A 109 17.42 -2.93 13.46
N THR A 110 17.32 -4.17 13.94
CA THR A 110 17.65 -4.55 15.32
C THR A 110 17.51 -3.44 16.37
N LYS A 111 16.50 -3.57 17.21
CA LYS A 111 16.70 -3.45 18.65
C LYS A 111 15.82 -4.46 19.37
#